data_AF-A0A344J6I4-F1
#
_entry.id   AF-A0A344J6I4-F1
#
_cell.length_a   1.000
_cell.length_b   1.000
_cell.length_c   1.000
_cell.angle_alpha   90.00
_cell.angle_beta   90.00
_cell.angle_gamma   90.00
#
_symmetry.space_group_name_H-M   'P 1'
#
loop_
_entity.id
_entity.type
_entity.pdbx_description
1 polymer ?
#
loop_
_entity_poly.entity_id
_entity_poly.type
_entity_poly.pdbx_seq_one_letter_code
_entity_poly.pdbx_strand_id
1 'polypeptide(L)'
;MSHAQRGFTLIELMIVVAIIGILAAIALPSYNAYRARAAESACLAEMKSYATVALAELHNGGAPVAPPASACSAADTATAIGTAITGTAQSPGTRSVTCDMNNGHCALQ
;
A
#
# COMPACT_ATOMS: atom_id res chain seq x y z
N MET A 1 32.96 48.60 8.05
CA MET A 1 32.75 48.18 6.65
C MET A 1 31.33 47.66 6.56
N SER A 2 30.41 48.41 5.95
CA SER A 2 29.03 47.96 5.79
C SER A 2 29.00 46.84 4.76
N HIS A 3 28.62 45.64 5.19
CA HIS A 3 28.32 44.57 4.25
C HIS A 3 27.11 45.02 3.42
N ALA A 4 27.35 45.32 2.14
CA ALA A 4 26.26 45.59 1.19
C ALA A 4 25.34 44.37 1.18
N GLN A 5 24.12 44.56 1.70
CA GLN A 5 23.12 43.50 1.78
C GLN A 5 22.74 43.13 0.35
N ARG A 6 23.29 42.02 -0.16
CA ARG A 6 22.96 41.49 -1.48
C ARG A 6 21.53 40.96 -1.42
N GLY A 7 20.59 41.71 -1.99
CA GLY A 7 19.21 41.28 -2.14
C GLY A 7 19.11 40.13 -3.14
N PHE A 8 18.16 39.21 -2.88
CA PHE A 8 17.78 38.16 -3.83
C PHE A 8 17.06 38.77 -5.03
N THR A 9 17.44 38.40 -6.25
CA THR A 9 16.78 38.94 -7.44
C THR A 9 15.46 38.23 -7.71
N LEU A 10 14.47 38.96 -8.22
CA LEU A 10 13.19 38.35 -8.64
C LEU A 10 13.39 37.30 -9.75
N ILE A 11 14.40 37.48 -10.60
CA ILE A 11 14.71 36.53 -11.67
C ILE A 11 15.27 35.20 -11.14
N GLU A 12 16.11 35.24 -10.09
CA GLU A 12 16.56 34.02 -9.40
C GLU A 12 15.37 33.28 -8.78
N LEU A 13 14.43 34.00 -8.17
CA LEU A 13 13.22 33.40 -7.61
C LEU A 13 12.37 32.71 -8.69
N MET A 14 12.17 33.37 -9.82
CA MET A 14 11.35 32.85 -10.91
C MET A 14 11.95 31.58 -11.52
N ILE A 15 13.27 31.52 -11.71
CA ILE A 15 13.94 30.32 -12.24
C ILE A 15 13.82 29.15 -11.26
N VAL A 16 14.00 29.40 -9.96
CA VAL A 16 13.86 28.35 -8.94
C VAL A 16 12.44 27.77 -8.94
N VAL A 17 11.41 28.63 -8.98
CA VAL A 17 10.00 28.18 -9.04
C VAL A 17 9.72 27.39 -10.32
N ALA A 18 10.27 27.81 -11.47
CA ALA A 18 10.12 27.08 -12.72
C ALA A 18 10.73 25.66 -12.64
N ILE A 19 11.94 25.53 -12.07
CA ILE A 19 12.59 24.22 -11.91
C ILE A 19 11.83 23.33 -10.94
N ILE A 20 11.39 23.86 -9.78
CA ILE A 20 10.59 23.10 -8.81
C ILE A 20 9.26 22.66 -9.44
N GLY A 21 8.62 23.50 -10.25
CA GLY A 21 7.41 23.16 -10.99
C GLY A 21 7.59 21.96 -11.92
N ILE A 22 8.69 21.93 -12.70
CA ILE A 22 9.02 20.80 -13.59
C ILE A 22 9.27 19.52 -12.78
N LEU A 23 10.06 19.61 -11.70
CA LEU A 23 10.36 18.46 -10.85
C LEU A 23 9.11 17.91 -10.16
N ALA A 24 8.24 18.79 -9.63
CA ALA A 24 7.02 18.40 -8.94
C ALA A 24 6.03 17.69 -9.89
N ALA A 25 5.93 18.16 -11.15
CA ALA A 25 5.06 17.55 -12.16
C ALA A 25 5.40 16.08 -12.44
N ILE A 26 6.67 15.68 -12.32
CA ILE A 26 7.13 14.30 -12.53
C ILE A 26 7.17 13.52 -11.20
N ALA A 27 7.66 14.16 -10.14
CA ALA A 27 7.89 13.50 -8.85
C ALA A 27 6.59 13.13 -8.15
N LEU A 28 5.58 14.01 -8.15
CA LEU A 28 4.31 13.76 -7.47
C LEU A 28 3.53 12.55 -8.00
N PRO A 29 3.27 12.40 -9.32
CA PRO A 29 2.57 11.21 -9.82
C PRO A 29 3.37 9.93 -9.57
N SER A 30 4.70 9.97 -9.72
CA SER A 30 5.57 8.82 -9.45
C SER A 30 5.53 8.39 -7.97
N TYR A 31 5.63 9.36 -7.05
CA TYR A 31 5.57 9.12 -5.62
C TYR A 31 4.21 8.56 -5.18
N ASN A 32 3.11 9.12 -5.70
CA ASN A 32 1.77 8.64 -5.41
C ASN A 32 1.57 7.20 -5.90
N ALA A 33 2.04 6.88 -7.11
CA ALA A 33 1.99 5.53 -7.64
C ALA A 33 2.84 4.55 -6.80
N TYR A 34 4.00 4.98 -6.30
CA TYR A 34 4.82 4.18 -5.39
C TYR A 34 4.13 3.93 -4.05
N ARG A 35 3.52 4.95 -3.45
CA ARG A 35 2.73 4.82 -2.21
C ARG A 35 1.57 3.85 -2.39
N ALA A 36 0.85 3.91 -3.51
CA ALA A 36 -0.25 3.00 -3.82
C ALA A 36 0.23 1.55 -3.90
N ARG A 37 1.29 1.27 -4.67
CA ARG A 37 1.89 -0.07 -4.76
C ARG A 37 2.41 -0.57 -3.42
N ALA A 38 2.96 0.32 -2.60
CA ALA A 38 3.43 -0.05 -1.26
C ALA A 38 2.26 -0.48 -0.36
N ALA A 39 1.15 0.27 -0.36
CA ALA A 39 -0.06 -0.10 0.38
C ALA A 39 -0.65 -1.44 -0.10
N GLU A 40 -0.69 -1.66 -1.41
CA GLU A 40 -1.11 -2.93 -2.01
C GLU A 40 -0.21 -4.10 -1.58
N SER A 41 1.11 -3.91 -1.63
CA SER A 41 2.06 -4.95 -1.18
C SER A 41 1.96 -5.26 0.31
N ALA A 42 1.64 -4.25 1.13
CA ALA A 42 1.47 -4.42 2.57
C ALA A 42 0.21 -5.25 2.86
N CYS A 43 -0.92 -4.94 2.20
CA CYS A 43 -2.13 -5.76 2.31
C CYS A 43 -1.90 -7.18 1.78
N LEU A 44 -1.16 -7.36 0.69
CA LEU A 44 -0.80 -8.69 0.18
C LEU A 44 -0.01 -9.51 1.22
N ALA A 45 0.96 -8.88 1.89
CA ALA A 45 1.75 -9.53 2.93
C ALA A 45 0.89 -9.92 4.14
N GLU A 46 -0.01 -9.03 4.57
CA GLU A 46 -0.92 -9.29 5.69
C GLU A 46 -1.88 -10.44 5.37
N MET A 47 -2.54 -10.41 4.21
CA MET A 47 -3.45 -11.48 3.78
C MET A 47 -2.71 -12.81 3.59
N LYS A 48 -1.48 -12.80 3.08
CA LYS A 48 -0.66 -14.01 2.96
C LYS A 48 -0.30 -14.61 4.32
N SER A 49 0.09 -13.77 5.28
CA SER A 49 0.37 -14.21 6.64
C SER A 49 -0.89 -14.73 7.34
N TYR A 50 -2.04 -14.11 7.08
CA TYR A 50 -3.31 -14.56 7.61
C TYR A 50 -3.73 -15.91 7.01
N ALA A 51 -3.69 -16.02 5.68
CA ALA A 51 -4.05 -17.22 4.93
C ALA A 51 -3.31 -18.46 5.42
N THR A 52 -2.00 -18.36 5.72
CA THR A 52 -1.21 -19.50 6.18
C THR A 52 -1.63 -19.97 7.56
N VAL A 53 -1.90 -19.05 8.49
CA VAL A 53 -2.36 -19.38 9.85
C VAL A 53 -3.80 -19.90 9.82
N ALA A 54 -4.69 -19.21 9.12
CA ALA A 54 -6.07 -19.61 8.98
C ALA A 54 -6.22 -20.99 8.32
N LEU A 55 -5.43 -21.28 7.29
CA LEU A 55 -5.44 -22.59 6.64
C LEU A 55 -4.96 -23.71 7.59
N ALA A 56 -3.94 -23.44 8.42
CA ALA A 56 -3.50 -24.40 9.42
C ALA A 56 -4.59 -24.68 10.49
N GLU A 57 -5.26 -23.64 10.98
CA GLU A 57 -6.38 -23.77 11.92
C GLU A 57 -7.54 -24.57 11.33
N LEU A 58 -7.92 -24.30 10.07
CA LEU A 58 -9.00 -25.03 9.39
C LEU A 58 -8.66 -26.52 9.23
N HIS A 59 -7.41 -26.88 8.96
CA HIS A 59 -6.97 -28.28 8.91
C HIS A 59 -7.04 -28.96 10.29
N ASN A 60 -6.87 -28.21 11.37
CA ASN A 60 -7.01 -28.70 12.73
C ASN A 60 -8.47 -28.75 13.22
N GLY A 61 -9.44 -28.38 12.37
CA GLY A 61 -10.86 -28.29 12.72
C GLY A 61 -11.22 -27.06 13.57
N GLY A 62 -10.30 -26.09 13.66
CA GLY A 62 -10.52 -24.81 14.31
C GLY A 62 -11.27 -23.81 13.44
N ALA A 63 -11.73 -22.73 14.07
CA ALA A 63 -12.33 -21.58 13.39
C ALA A 63 -11.33 -20.41 13.40
N PRO A 64 -10.81 -19.97 12.23
CA PRO A 64 -9.91 -18.83 12.15
C PRO A 64 -10.53 -17.57 12.73
N VAL A 65 -9.74 -16.82 13.49
CA VAL A 65 -10.12 -15.47 13.96
C VAL A 65 -10.04 -14.49 12.79
N ALA A 66 -10.74 -13.37 12.88
CA ALA A 66 -10.67 -12.31 11.88
C ALA A 66 -9.24 -11.77 11.68
N PRO A 67 -8.83 -11.47 10.44
CA PRO A 67 -7.53 -10.87 10.15
C PRO A 67 -7.41 -9.46 10.76
N PRO A 68 -6.19 -9.02 11.09
CA PRO A 68 -5.96 -7.62 11.42
C PRO A 68 -6.22 -6.74 10.18
N ALA A 69 -7.02 -5.69 10.33
CA ALA A 69 -7.34 -4.72 9.27
C ALA A 69 -6.36 -3.53 9.30
N SER A 70 -5.06 -3.81 9.30
CA SER A 70 -4.01 -2.80 9.53
C SER A 70 -3.42 -2.24 8.24
N ALA A 71 -3.04 -3.11 7.31
CA ALA A 71 -2.59 -2.79 5.96
C ALA A 71 -3.70 -2.97 4.91
N CYS A 72 -4.69 -3.79 5.21
CA CYS A 72 -5.95 -3.86 4.47
C CYS A 72 -7.03 -2.97 5.12
N SER A 73 -7.92 -2.38 4.33
CA SER A 73 -9.07 -1.60 4.78
C SER A 73 -10.27 -2.48 5.14
N ALA A 74 -10.38 -3.61 4.46
CA ALA A 74 -11.28 -4.70 4.78
C ALA A 74 -10.58 -6.02 4.46
N ALA A 75 -10.90 -7.08 5.19
CA ALA A 75 -10.35 -8.41 4.96
C ALA A 75 -11.34 -9.47 5.44
N ASP A 76 -11.60 -10.45 4.59
CA ASP A 76 -12.50 -11.56 4.88
C ASP A 76 -11.90 -12.50 5.92
N THR A 77 -12.75 -13.02 6.80
CA THR A 77 -12.37 -14.10 7.72
C THR A 77 -12.54 -15.44 7.01
N ALA A 78 -11.51 -16.29 7.06
CA ALA A 78 -11.58 -17.61 6.47
C ALA A 78 -12.55 -18.50 7.24
N THR A 79 -13.44 -19.18 6.51
CA THR A 79 -14.53 -20.00 7.09
C THR A 79 -14.45 -21.47 6.71
N ALA A 80 -13.83 -21.81 5.57
CA ALA A 80 -13.63 -23.17 5.12
C ALA A 80 -12.42 -23.27 4.17
N ILE A 81 -11.91 -24.49 4.01
CA ILE A 81 -10.88 -24.80 3.01
C ILE A 81 -11.53 -24.70 1.62
N GLY A 82 -10.81 -24.10 0.68
CA GLY A 82 -11.23 -23.96 -0.71
C GLY A 82 -12.18 -22.81 -1.03
N THR A 83 -12.69 -22.09 -0.03
CA THR A 83 -13.34 -20.79 -0.24
C THR A 83 -12.30 -19.69 -0.27
N ALA A 84 -12.18 -18.99 -1.40
CA ALA A 84 -11.25 -17.87 -1.51
C ALA A 84 -11.65 -16.73 -0.55
N ILE A 85 -10.64 -16.08 0.04
CA ILE A 85 -10.82 -14.89 0.88
C ILE A 85 -10.21 -13.68 0.18
N THR A 86 -10.76 -12.50 0.43
CA THR A 86 -10.28 -11.25 -0.16
C THR A 86 -9.92 -10.21 0.90
N GLY A 87 -8.97 -9.35 0.56
CA GLY A 87 -8.63 -8.18 1.36
C GLY A 87 -8.47 -6.97 0.45
N THR A 88 -8.97 -5.80 0.84
CA THR A 88 -8.84 -4.57 0.06
C THR A 88 -7.69 -3.74 0.62
N ALA A 89 -6.77 -3.27 -0.22
CA ALA A 89 -5.68 -2.43 0.25
C ALA A 89 -6.21 -1.14 0.92
N GLN A 90 -5.46 -0.59 1.87
CA GLN A 90 -5.73 0.76 2.36
C GLN A 90 -5.34 1.83 1.32
N SER A 91 -6.02 2.97 1.37
CA SER A 91 -5.66 4.15 0.59
C SER A 91 -4.19 4.51 0.82
N PRO A 92 -3.41 4.84 -0.23
CA PRO A 92 -3.83 5.09 -1.61
C PRO A 92 -3.88 3.85 -2.52
N GLY A 93 -3.64 2.64 -1.99
CA GLY A 93 -3.84 1.39 -2.73
C GLY A 93 -5.34 1.15 -2.98
N THR A 94 -5.67 0.62 -4.15
CA THR A 94 -7.08 0.36 -4.53
C THR A 94 -7.33 -1.09 -4.94
N ARG A 95 -6.27 -1.85 -5.18
CA ARG A 95 -6.36 -3.25 -5.58
C ARG A 95 -6.74 -4.14 -4.41
N SER A 96 -7.47 -5.21 -4.72
CA SER A 96 -7.76 -6.28 -3.78
C SER A 96 -6.73 -7.39 -3.87
N VAL A 97 -6.52 -8.08 -2.77
CA VAL A 97 -5.75 -9.31 -2.65
C VAL A 97 -6.77 -10.44 -2.59
N THR A 98 -6.59 -11.48 -3.39
CA THR A 98 -7.36 -12.72 -3.29
C THR A 98 -6.44 -13.84 -2.88
N CYS A 99 -6.84 -14.61 -1.88
CA CYS A 99 -6.13 -15.80 -1.41
C CYS A 99 -6.96 -17.05 -1.64
N ASP A 100 -6.35 -18.06 -2.25
CA ASP A 100 -6.92 -19.39 -2.43
C ASP A 100 -6.67 -20.23 -1.16
N MET A 101 -7.75 -20.60 -0.46
CA MET A 101 -7.69 -21.40 0.75
C MET A 101 -7.52 -22.92 0.48
N ASN A 102 -7.23 -23.35 -0.76
CA ASN A 102 -6.77 -24.71 -1.04
C ASN A 102 -5.27 -24.88 -0.86
N ASN A 103 -4.50 -23.82 -1.12
CA ASN A 103 -3.03 -23.87 -1.20
C ASN A 103 -2.32 -22.68 -0.52
N GLY A 104 -3.08 -21.72 0.03
CA GLY A 104 -2.54 -20.55 0.70
C GLY A 104 -1.91 -19.52 -0.25
N HIS A 105 -2.13 -19.64 -1.55
CA HIS A 105 -1.59 -18.71 -2.54
C HIS A 105 -2.41 -17.41 -2.55
N CYS A 106 -1.75 -16.27 -2.37
CA CYS A 106 -2.36 -14.95 -2.43
C CYS A 106 -1.78 -14.12 -3.57
N ALA A 107 -2.63 -13.37 -4.28
CA ALA A 107 -2.24 -12.49 -5.37
C ALA A 107 -3.04 -11.19 -5.36
N LEU A 108 -2.42 -10.12 -5.87
CA LEU A 108 -3.09 -8.86 -6.15
C LEU A 108 -3.92 -8.96 -7.44
N GLN A 109 -5.16 -8.49 -7.40
CA GLN A 109 -6.08 -8.40 -8.54
C GLN A 109 -6.06 -7.00 -9.15
#